data_AF-A0A6B1CZL3-F1
#
_entry.id   AF-A0A6B1CZL3-F1
#
_cell.length_a   1.000
_cell.length_b   1.000
_cell.length_c   1.000
_cell.angle_alpha   90.00
_cell.angle_beta   90.00
_cell.angle_gamma   90.00
#
_symmetry.space_group_name_H-M   'P 1'
#
loop_
_entity.id
_entity.type
_entity.pdbx_description
1 polymer ?
#
loop_
_entity_poly.entity_id
_entity_poly.type
_entity_poly.pdbx_seq_one_letter_code
_entity_poly.pdbx_strand_id
1 'polypeptide(L)'
;MTDLTFCPTCGSALSNPTGSYTRKTEDVTDGRWTRTEWTIMRRYCKSCCKQHSARPLDVLSEGLFGTTIMSQVFIMRSLAIPYEKIQTLIHMMFGKSITVSAIMNMCNTAADKCEPLYNELAEAIKHTDLVFGDDGGWFLNEKHWWVWRL
;
A
#
# COMPACT_ATOMS: atom_id res chain seq x y z
N MET A 1 -20.13 3.67 5.70
CA MET A 1 -19.81 4.64 6.76
C MET A 1 -18.85 3.96 7.72
N THR A 2 -17.68 4.55 7.97
CA THR A 2 -16.69 3.98 8.89
C THR A 2 -16.59 4.87 10.10
N ASP A 3 -16.80 4.32 11.29
CA ASP A 3 -16.89 5.07 12.53
C ASP A 3 -16.06 4.40 13.63
N LEU A 4 -15.54 5.21 14.54
CA LEU A 4 -14.66 4.78 15.62
C LEU A 4 -15.17 5.35 16.94
N THR A 5 -15.61 4.50 17.86
CA THR A 5 -16.21 4.94 19.13
C THR A 5 -15.20 5.06 20.27
N PHE A 6 -14.06 4.37 20.18
CA PHE A 6 -13.01 4.34 21.20
C PHE A 6 -11.64 4.79 20.66
N CYS A 7 -10.85 5.45 21.50
CA CYS A 7 -9.51 5.91 21.13
C CYS A 7 -8.55 4.71 20.98
N PRO A 8 -7.84 4.58 19.84
CA PRO A 8 -6.91 3.47 19.62
C PRO A 8 -5.62 3.60 20.43
N THR A 9 -5.38 4.77 21.04
CA THR A 9 -4.16 5.05 21.83
C THR A 9 -4.38 4.82 23.33
N CYS A 10 -5.52 5.25 23.87
CA CYS A 10 -5.78 5.18 25.32
C CYS A 10 -7.05 4.41 25.73
N GLY A 11 -7.84 3.91 24.77
CA GLY A 11 -9.07 3.16 25.04
C GLY A 11 -10.26 3.98 25.53
N SER A 12 -10.11 5.29 25.79
CA SER A 12 -11.24 6.13 26.25
C SER A 12 -12.31 6.29 25.17
N ALA A 13 -13.57 6.49 25.59
CA ALA A 13 -14.65 6.87 24.67
C ALA A 13 -14.33 8.19 23.94
N LEU A 14 -14.57 8.20 22.63
CA LEU A 14 -14.41 9.40 21.79
C LEU A 14 -15.64 10.30 21.89
N SER A 15 -15.45 11.59 21.62
CA SER A 15 -16.56 12.55 21.56
C SER A 15 -17.59 12.18 20.49
N ASN A 16 -18.72 12.89 20.50
CA ASN A 16 -19.59 12.96 19.33
C ASN A 16 -18.79 13.41 18.09
N PRO A 17 -19.22 13.01 16.87
CA PRO A 17 -18.57 13.41 15.63
C PRO A 17 -18.40 14.93 15.56
N THR A 18 -17.16 15.37 15.48
CA THR A 18 -16.78 16.79 15.37
C THR A 18 -16.83 17.25 13.91
N GLY A 19 -16.79 16.30 12.96
CA GLY A 19 -16.95 16.55 11.54
C GLY A 19 -16.83 15.26 10.74
N SER A 20 -16.93 15.39 9.42
CA SER A 20 -16.72 14.28 8.50
C SER A 20 -15.95 14.75 7.27
N TYR A 21 -15.35 13.81 6.57
CA TYR A 21 -14.81 14.05 5.23
C TYR A 21 -15.08 12.85 4.35
N THR A 22 -15.14 13.12 3.05
CA THR A 22 -15.38 12.10 2.05
C THR A 22 -14.06 11.68 1.41
N ARG A 23 -13.87 10.38 1.25
CA ARG A 23 -12.71 9.80 0.56
C ARG A 23 -13.19 8.85 -0.52
N LYS A 24 -12.64 8.97 -1.72
CA LYS A 24 -12.89 8.06 -2.83
C LYS A 24 -11.72 7.11 -2.98
N THR A 25 -12.02 5.84 -3.21
CA THR A 25 -11.02 4.80 -3.46
C THR A 25 -11.44 3.97 -4.66
N GLU A 26 -10.46 3.45 -5.39
CA GLU A 26 -10.67 2.55 -6.51
C GLU A 26 -9.92 1.24 -6.26
N ASP A 27 -10.61 0.12 -6.40
CA ASP A 27 -10.02 -1.20 -6.21
C ASP A 27 -10.70 -2.25 -7.10
N VAL A 28 -10.23 -3.50 -7.04
CA VAL A 28 -10.84 -4.65 -7.68
C VAL A 28 -11.56 -5.48 -6.63
N THR A 29 -12.90 -5.53 -6.68
CA THR A 29 -13.75 -6.36 -5.81
C THR A 29 -14.57 -7.31 -6.67
N ASP A 30 -14.61 -8.59 -6.31
CA ASP A 30 -15.32 -9.63 -7.07
C ASP A 30 -14.95 -9.64 -8.58
N GLY A 31 -13.67 -9.41 -8.87
CA GLY A 31 -13.13 -9.38 -10.23
C GLY A 31 -13.53 -8.16 -11.06
N ARG A 32 -14.15 -7.13 -10.45
CA ARG A 32 -14.59 -5.91 -11.14
C ARG A 32 -13.94 -4.69 -10.53
N TRP A 33 -13.69 -3.69 -11.39
CA TRP A 33 -13.23 -2.40 -10.93
C TRP A 33 -14.34 -1.62 -10.23
N THR A 34 -14.16 -1.37 -8.94
CA THR A 34 -15.14 -0.74 -8.08
C THR A 34 -14.58 0.56 -7.53
N ARG A 35 -15.39 1.61 -7.65
CA ARG A 35 -15.13 2.90 -7.00
C ARG A 35 -16.01 2.99 -5.76
N THR A 36 -15.38 3.14 -4.60
CA THR A 36 -16.06 3.24 -3.30
C THR A 36 -15.89 4.64 -2.74
N GLU A 37 -16.98 5.24 -2.28
CA GLU A 37 -16.99 6.52 -1.59
C GLU A 37 -17.24 6.30 -0.09
N TRP A 38 -16.28 6.74 0.71
CA TRP A 38 -16.27 6.57 2.16
C TRP A 38 -16.58 7.90 2.84
N THR A 39 -17.63 7.93 3.63
CA THR A 39 -17.84 9.00 4.62
C THR A 39 -17.15 8.61 5.92
N ILE A 40 -16.05 9.32 6.23
CA ILE A 40 -15.22 9.06 7.41
C ILE A 40 -15.52 10.11 8.47
N MET A 41 -15.93 9.65 9.65
CA MET A 41 -16.23 10.51 10.79
C MET A 41 -14.95 10.85 11.56
N ARG A 42 -14.85 12.12 11.97
CA ARG A 42 -13.79 12.66 12.84
C ARG A 42 -14.34 12.83 14.24
N ARG A 43 -13.65 12.29 15.23
CA ARG A 43 -14.00 12.43 16.65
C ARG A 43 -12.78 12.82 17.46
N TYR A 44 -12.99 13.50 18.57
CA TYR A 44 -11.92 13.99 19.44
C TYR A 44 -11.79 13.14 20.69
N CYS A 45 -10.57 12.78 21.06
CA CYS A 45 -10.26 12.16 22.33
C CYS A 45 -9.91 13.24 23.35
N LYS A 46 -10.71 13.36 24.42
CA LYS A 46 -10.45 14.32 25.50
C LYS A 46 -9.20 13.96 26.32
N SER A 47 -8.87 12.67 26.44
CA SER A 47 -7.72 12.21 27.23
C SER A 47 -6.39 12.41 26.51
N CYS A 48 -6.32 12.08 25.21
CA CYS A 48 -5.11 12.23 24.40
C CYS A 48 -4.97 13.63 23.79
N CYS A 49 -6.00 14.46 23.89
CA CYS A 49 -6.13 15.74 23.20
C CYS A 49 -5.84 15.66 21.68
N LYS A 50 -6.28 14.57 21.05
CA LYS A 50 -6.03 14.27 19.64
C LYS A 50 -7.33 13.91 18.91
N GLN A 51 -7.38 14.26 17.63
CA GLN A 51 -8.47 13.85 16.75
C GLN A 51 -8.17 12.49 16.13
N HIS A 52 -9.15 11.61 16.13
CA HIS A 52 -9.08 10.29 15.51
C HIS A 52 -10.17 10.16 14.44
N SER A 53 -9.85 9.41 13.40
CA SER A 53 -10.77 9.07 12.32
C SER A 53 -10.70 7.58 12.07
N ALA A 54 -11.83 6.98 11.73
CA ALA A 54 -11.84 5.58 11.34
C ALA A 54 -11.10 5.38 10.01
N ARG A 55 -10.43 4.25 9.85
CA ARG A 55 -9.80 3.86 8.60
C ARG A 55 -10.65 2.79 7.92
N PRO A 56 -11.08 2.98 6.66
CA PRO A 56 -11.74 1.91 5.91
C PRO A 56 -10.88 0.65 5.85
N LEU A 57 -11.51 -0.52 5.96
CA LEU A 57 -10.84 -1.81 5.80
C LEU A 57 -10.26 -1.91 4.37
N ASP A 58 -9.10 -2.56 4.23
CA ASP A 58 -8.42 -2.82 2.94
C ASP A 58 -8.01 -1.59 2.12
N VAL A 59 -8.09 -0.41 2.73
CA VAL A 59 -7.62 0.85 2.15
C VAL A 59 -6.41 1.35 2.92
N LEU A 60 -5.34 1.68 2.19
CA LEU A 60 -4.17 2.35 2.79
C LEU A 60 -4.56 3.71 3.37
N SER A 61 -3.81 4.22 4.36
CA SER A 61 -4.11 5.52 4.98
C SER A 61 -4.13 6.66 3.95
N GLU A 62 -3.31 6.51 2.91
CA GLU A 62 -3.12 7.48 1.84
C GLU A 62 -3.30 6.79 0.48
N GLY A 63 -3.55 7.60 -0.56
CA GLY A 63 -3.70 7.12 -1.93
C GLY A 63 -5.14 6.84 -2.38
N LEU A 64 -5.29 6.71 -3.69
CA LEU A 64 -6.55 6.45 -4.38
C LEU A 64 -6.86 4.95 -4.51
N PHE A 65 -5.83 4.12 -4.59
CA PHE A 65 -5.98 2.71 -4.92
C PHE A 65 -6.07 1.83 -3.67
N GLY A 66 -6.95 0.84 -3.71
CA GLY A 66 -7.06 -0.17 -2.67
C GLY A 66 -5.96 -1.22 -2.74
N THR A 67 -5.89 -2.06 -1.71
CA THR A 67 -4.79 -3.04 -1.56
C THR A 67 -4.83 -4.15 -2.61
N THR A 68 -6.00 -4.51 -3.14
CA THR A 68 -6.12 -5.63 -4.09
C THR A 68 -5.45 -5.29 -5.41
N ILE A 69 -5.81 -4.17 -6.06
CA ILE A 69 -5.18 -3.74 -7.31
C ILE A 69 -3.68 -3.45 -7.13
N MET A 70 -3.31 -2.84 -6.01
CA MET A 70 -1.90 -2.57 -5.70
C MET A 70 -1.08 -3.86 -5.62
N SER A 71 -1.61 -4.90 -4.98
CA SER A 71 -0.94 -6.20 -4.90
C SER A 71 -0.76 -6.86 -6.27
N GLN A 72 -1.79 -6.79 -7.14
CA GLN A 72 -1.72 -7.32 -8.49
C GLN A 72 -0.66 -6.59 -9.32
N VAL A 73 -0.66 -5.25 -9.26
CA VAL A 73 0.35 -4.42 -9.93
C VAL A 73 1.75 -4.75 -9.43
N PHE A 74 1.93 -4.91 -8.13
CA PHE A 74 3.22 -5.24 -7.53
C PHE A 74 3.73 -6.62 -7.98
N ILE A 75 2.85 -7.63 -8.03
CA ILE A 75 3.18 -8.98 -8.54
C ILE A 75 3.56 -8.93 -10.02
N MET A 76 2.80 -8.21 -10.85
CA MET A 76 3.17 -8.04 -12.26
C MET A 76 4.54 -7.39 -12.41
N ARG A 77 4.83 -6.38 -11.55
CA ARG A 77 6.12 -5.70 -11.57
C ARG A 77 7.26 -6.60 -11.09
N SER A 78 7.04 -7.48 -10.10
CA SER A 78 8.03 -8.44 -9.62
C SER A 78 8.35 -9.50 -10.67
N LEU A 79 7.42 -9.78 -11.60
CA LEU A 79 7.64 -10.62 -12.78
C LEU A 79 8.29 -9.86 -13.96
N ALA A 80 8.91 -8.71 -13.69
CA ALA A 80 9.59 -7.87 -14.67
C ALA A 80 8.71 -7.38 -15.84
N ILE A 81 7.39 -7.28 -15.64
CA ILE A 81 6.49 -6.70 -16.65
C ILE A 81 6.70 -5.17 -16.70
N PRO A 82 6.98 -4.57 -17.88
CA PRO A 82 7.09 -3.13 -18.04
C PRO A 82 5.80 -2.39 -17.66
N TYR A 83 5.92 -1.16 -17.14
CA TYR A 83 4.77 -0.39 -16.65
C TYR A 83 3.69 -0.16 -17.71
N GLU A 84 4.08 0.06 -18.96
CA GLU A 84 3.20 0.25 -20.11
C GLU A 84 2.42 -1.03 -20.44
N LYS A 85 3.04 -2.20 -20.24
CA LYS A 85 2.34 -3.47 -20.37
C LYS A 85 1.37 -3.70 -19.22
N ILE A 86 1.73 -3.32 -17.99
CA ILE A 86 0.82 -3.38 -16.84
C ILE A 86 -0.40 -2.48 -17.09
N GLN A 87 -0.20 -1.26 -17.59
CA GLN A 87 -1.29 -0.37 -18.00
C GLN A 87 -2.20 -1.04 -19.03
N THR A 88 -1.63 -1.68 -20.05
CA THR A 88 -2.37 -2.40 -21.09
C THR A 88 -3.18 -3.56 -20.50
N LEU A 89 -2.58 -4.35 -19.61
CA LEU A 89 -3.26 -5.47 -18.94
C LEU A 89 -4.44 -4.99 -18.08
N ILE A 90 -4.28 -3.91 -17.32
CA ILE A 90 -5.36 -3.33 -16.52
C ILE A 90 -6.51 -2.87 -17.43
N HIS A 91 -6.20 -2.23 -18.55
CA HIS A 91 -7.20 -1.83 -19.53
C HIS A 91 -7.94 -3.05 -20.12
N MET A 92 -7.21 -4.10 -20.48
CA MET A 92 -7.81 -5.32 -21.04
C MET A 92 -8.69 -6.08 -20.04
N MET A 93 -8.28 -6.18 -18.77
CA MET A 93 -9.01 -6.94 -17.75
C MET A 93 -10.21 -6.17 -17.19
N PHE A 94 -10.07 -4.85 -17.00
CA PHE A 94 -11.02 -4.06 -16.23
C PHE A 94 -11.64 -2.89 -17.00
N GLY A 95 -11.21 -2.65 -18.25
CA GLY A 95 -11.66 -1.51 -19.06
C GLY A 95 -11.24 -0.15 -18.50
N LYS A 96 -10.18 -0.10 -17.68
CA LYS A 96 -9.72 1.13 -17.02
C LYS A 96 -8.38 1.62 -17.55
N SER A 97 -8.33 2.92 -17.81
CA SER A 97 -7.13 3.62 -18.21
C SER A 97 -6.50 4.27 -17.00
N ILE A 98 -5.36 3.75 -16.57
CA ILE A 98 -4.57 4.26 -15.44
C ILE A 98 -3.25 4.80 -15.98
N THR A 99 -2.72 5.89 -15.45
CA THR A 99 -1.43 6.43 -15.90
C THR A 99 -0.28 5.55 -15.42
N VAL A 100 0.83 5.53 -16.15
CA VAL A 100 2.08 4.87 -15.71
C VAL A 100 2.54 5.42 -14.36
N SER A 101 2.41 6.73 -14.13
CA SER A 101 2.74 7.35 -12.84
C SER A 101 1.92 6.80 -11.67
N ALA A 102 0.62 6.50 -11.89
CA ALA A 102 -0.22 5.90 -10.88
C ALA A 102 0.22 4.46 -10.58
N ILE A 103 0.60 3.68 -11.60
CA ILE A 103 1.14 2.32 -11.43
C ILE A 103 2.46 2.37 -10.66
N MET A 104 3.37 3.27 -11.01
CA MET A 104 4.62 3.49 -10.26
C MET A 104 4.35 3.85 -8.79
N ASN A 105 3.38 4.73 -8.54
CA ASN A 105 2.99 5.11 -7.18
C ASN A 105 2.42 3.92 -6.39
N MET A 106 1.64 3.03 -7.03
CA MET A 106 1.20 1.78 -6.39
C MET A 106 2.39 0.90 -5.99
N CYS A 107 3.38 0.73 -6.88
CA CYS A 107 4.58 -0.04 -6.58
C CYS A 107 5.39 0.57 -5.44
N ASN A 108 5.62 1.89 -5.46
CA ASN A 108 6.38 2.58 -4.41
C ASN A 108 5.65 2.47 -3.06
N THR A 109 4.33 2.71 -3.05
CA THR A 109 3.55 2.60 -1.82
C THR A 109 3.58 1.17 -1.27
N ALA A 110 3.54 0.14 -2.13
CA ALA A 110 3.69 -1.24 -1.70
C ALA A 110 5.09 -1.51 -1.13
N ALA A 111 6.14 -1.01 -1.78
CA ALA A 111 7.52 -1.12 -1.30
C ALA A 111 7.69 -0.47 0.09
N ASP A 112 7.20 0.75 0.29
CA ASP A 112 7.26 1.46 1.58
C ASP A 112 6.55 0.68 2.70
N LYS A 113 5.49 -0.06 2.38
CA LYS A 113 4.78 -0.91 3.35
C LYS A 113 5.51 -2.21 3.65
N CYS A 114 6.29 -2.73 2.69
CA CYS A 114 7.09 -3.93 2.86
C CYS A 114 8.47 -3.65 3.47
N GLU A 115 8.95 -2.40 3.43
CA GLU A 115 10.27 -2.00 3.93
C GLU A 115 10.54 -2.41 5.39
N PRO A 116 9.61 -2.25 6.36
CA PRO A 116 9.86 -2.70 7.72
C PRO A 116 10.13 -4.20 7.82
N LEU A 117 9.35 -5.02 7.09
CA LEU A 117 9.53 -6.47 7.04
C LEU A 117 10.86 -6.84 6.36
N TYR A 118 11.20 -6.15 5.27
CA TYR A 118 12.48 -6.34 4.60
C TYR A 118 13.66 -6.06 5.55
N ASN A 119 13.59 -4.99 6.32
CA ASN A 119 14.62 -4.63 7.29
C ASN A 119 14.71 -5.64 8.45
N GLU A 120 13.57 -6.16 8.91
CA GLU A 120 13.54 -7.22 9.93
C GLU A 120 14.21 -8.51 9.42
N LEU A 121 13.89 -8.92 8.18
CA LEU A 121 14.53 -10.07 7.54
C LEU A 121 16.04 -9.84 7.37
N ALA A 122 16.43 -8.65 6.90
CA ALA A 122 17.84 -8.30 6.73
C ALA A 122 18.60 -8.31 8.06
N GLU A 123 17.98 -7.88 9.16
CA GLU A 123 18.58 -7.96 10.49
C GLU A 123 18.67 -9.40 10.99
N ALA A 124 17.62 -10.21 10.80
CA ALA A 124 17.64 -11.62 11.18
C ALA A 124 18.79 -12.39 10.50
N ILE A 125 19.03 -12.14 9.20
CA ILE A 125 20.10 -12.78 8.43
C ILE A 125 21.50 -12.44 8.99
N LYS A 126 21.72 -11.26 9.59
CA LYS A 126 23.02 -10.92 10.19
C LYS A 126 23.36 -11.78 11.40
N HIS A 127 22.35 -12.36 12.05
CA HIS A 127 22.50 -13.18 13.25
C HIS A 127 22.41 -14.69 12.96
N THR A 128 22.37 -15.09 11.69
CA THR A 128 22.38 -16.52 11.31
C THR A 128 23.80 -17.04 11.10
N ASP A 129 24.07 -18.27 11.56
CA ASP A 129 25.39 -18.91 11.43
C ASP A 129 25.78 -19.24 9.99
N LEU A 130 24.80 -19.42 9.10
CA LEU A 130 25.01 -19.79 7.70
C LEU A 130 24.01 -19.06 6.80
N VAL A 131 24.54 -18.45 5.74
CA VAL A 131 23.77 -17.74 4.73
C VAL A 131 24.15 -18.28 3.35
N PHE A 132 23.16 -18.72 2.59
CA PHE A 132 23.35 -19.10 1.19
C PHE A 132 23.07 -17.89 0.30
N GLY A 133 24.10 -17.08 0.05
CA GLY A 133 24.00 -15.95 -0.87
C GLY A 133 24.21 -16.39 -2.32
N ASP A 134 23.40 -15.83 -3.23
CA ASP A 134 23.61 -15.88 -4.67
C ASP A 134 24.08 -14.51 -5.15
N ASP A 135 25.08 -14.47 -6.03
CA ASP A 135 25.61 -13.24 -6.54
C ASP A 135 25.41 -13.08 -8.05
N GLY A 136 24.99 -11.88 -8.46
CA GLY A 136 24.64 -11.62 -9.83
C GLY A 136 25.02 -10.21 -10.27
N GLY A 137 25.54 -10.12 -11.50
CA GLY A 137 25.72 -8.84 -12.17
C GLY A 137 24.37 -8.19 -12.51
N TRP A 138 24.26 -6.88 -12.29
CA TRP A 138 23.10 -6.09 -12.63
C TRP A 138 23.51 -4.83 -13.39
N PHE A 139 23.00 -4.63 -14.60
CA PHE A 139 23.25 -3.41 -15.36
C PHE A 139 22.26 -2.33 -14.97
N LEU A 140 22.76 -1.24 -14.38
CA LEU A 140 21.95 -0.10 -13.93
C LEU A 140 22.70 1.20 -14.19
N ASN A 141 22.00 2.17 -14.81
CA ASN A 141 22.54 3.49 -15.15
C ASN A 141 23.89 3.39 -15.89
N GLU A 142 23.91 2.58 -16.95
CA GLU A 142 25.06 2.38 -17.83
C GLU A 142 26.29 1.73 -17.15
N LYS A 143 26.12 1.18 -15.94
CA LYS A 143 27.18 0.53 -15.19
C LYS A 143 26.78 -0.87 -14.77
N HIS A 144 27.74 -1.78 -14.74
CA HIS A 144 27.58 -3.08 -14.11
C HIS A 144 27.78 -2.95 -12.61
N TRP A 145 26.75 -3.31 -11.86
CA TRP A 145 26.74 -3.43 -10.42
C TRP A 145 26.76 -4.88 -10.01
N TRP A 146 27.28 -5.15 -8.82
CA TRP A 146 27.15 -6.46 -8.18
C TRP A 146 25.96 -6.41 -7.23
N VAL A 147 25.01 -7.32 -7.42
CA VAL A 147 23.87 -7.47 -6.52
C VAL A 147 24.02 -8.78 -5.79
N TRP A 148 24.14 -8.68 -4.47
CA TRP A 148 24.04 -9.80 -3.55
C TRP A 148 22.55 -10.09 -3.35
N ARG A 149 22.12 -11.27 -3.75
CA ARG A 149 20.77 -11.78 -3.49
C ARG A 149 20.88 -12.76 -2.32
N LEU A 150 20.12 -12.48 -1.28
CA LEU A 150 19.94 -13.33 -0.11
C LEU A 150 18.65 -14.13 -0.26
#